data_AF-A0A418KJZ2-F1
#
_entry.id   AF-A0A418KJZ2-F1
#
_cell.length_a   1.000
_cell.length_b   1.000
_cell.length_c   1.000
_cell.angle_alpha   90.00
_cell.angle_beta   90.00
_cell.angle_gamma   90.00
#
_symmetry.space_group_name_H-M   'P 1'
#
loop_
_entity.id
_entity.type
_entity.pdbx_description
1 polymer ?
#
loop_
_entity_poly.entity_id
_entity_poly.type
_entity_poly.pdbx_seq_one_letter_code
_entity_poly.pdbx_strand_id
1 'polypeptide(L)'
;WLERAGLPAVRALAGVEQPVDVDGVPVTFWRALPPHREAADRQLAGALRRLHALDPPGDFALPELAPFVRVRDRIEAAPTVSAADRAWLLGYLADLEARYAELPGGLPAGVVHGDAWAGNVVADDDGSVWLVDLERFSAGPPEWDLVSTAVRMTSFGTLDAAGYAEFCAAYGHDVTCWAGFETLRDIRELRACSYMLQHAGRSAAARAEAQWRLSCLRGRSGDRPWNWRRVF
;
A
#
# COMPACT_ATOMS: atom_id res chain seq x y z
N TRP A 1 0.74 16.28 -14.39
CA TRP A 1 1.63 16.93 -13.40
C TRP A 1 2.92 16.14 -13.18
N LEU A 2 2.89 14.86 -12.79
CA LEU A 2 4.09 14.00 -12.63
C LEU A 2 5.10 14.07 -13.79
N GLU A 3 4.62 14.01 -15.03
CA GLU A 3 5.47 14.15 -16.22
C GLU A 3 6.21 15.50 -16.26
N ARG A 4 5.53 16.61 -15.92
CA ARG A 4 6.15 17.94 -15.85
C ARG A 4 7.15 18.04 -14.71
N ALA A 5 6.91 17.32 -13.62
CA ALA A 5 7.82 17.19 -12.48
C ALA A 5 9.02 16.25 -12.76
N GLY A 6 9.09 15.65 -13.95
CA GLY A 6 10.19 14.75 -14.34
C GLY A 6 10.20 13.40 -13.62
N LEU A 7 9.09 13.00 -13.00
CA LEU A 7 8.94 11.69 -12.37
C LEU A 7 8.29 10.70 -13.35
N PRO A 8 8.96 9.59 -13.73
CA PRO A 8 8.35 8.61 -14.62
C PRO A 8 7.14 7.93 -13.96
N ALA A 9 6.01 8.00 -14.64
CA ALA A 9 4.76 7.36 -14.24
C ALA A 9 3.94 7.00 -15.49
N VAL A 10 2.99 6.08 -15.35
CA VAL A 10 2.03 5.75 -16.41
C VAL A 10 1.33 7.00 -16.92
N ARG A 11 1.11 7.07 -18.23
CA ARG A 11 0.52 8.24 -18.89
C ARG A 11 -0.79 7.84 -19.54
N ALA A 12 -1.83 8.62 -19.28
CA ALA A 12 -3.08 8.50 -20.01
C ALA A 12 -2.83 8.66 -21.52
N LEU A 13 -3.56 7.92 -22.34
CA LEU A 13 -3.44 8.01 -23.79
C LEU A 13 -3.90 9.39 -24.27
N ALA A 14 -2.99 10.15 -24.89
CA ALA A 14 -3.30 11.48 -25.40
C ALA A 14 -4.27 11.41 -26.59
N GLY A 15 -5.14 12.41 -26.71
CA GLY A 15 -6.12 12.49 -27.79
C GLY A 15 -7.41 11.69 -27.55
N VAL A 16 -7.56 11.08 -26.37
CA VAL A 16 -8.79 10.44 -25.92
C VAL A 16 -9.30 11.20 -24.69
N GLU A 17 -10.56 11.66 -24.72
CA GLU A 17 -11.22 12.19 -23.53
C GLU A 17 -11.58 11.02 -22.61
N GLN A 18 -11.17 11.09 -21.34
CA GLN A 18 -11.26 9.96 -20.41
C GLN A 18 -11.91 10.35 -19.08
N PRO A 19 -12.63 9.43 -18.42
CA PRO A 19 -12.86 8.04 -18.83
C PRO A 19 -13.82 7.91 -20.02
N VAL A 20 -13.62 6.90 -20.87
CA VAL A 20 -14.57 6.51 -21.89
C VAL A 20 -15.65 5.66 -21.23
N ASP A 21 -16.92 6.03 -21.39
CA ASP A 21 -18.04 5.19 -20.93
C ASP A 21 -18.28 4.06 -21.93
N VAL A 22 -18.24 2.83 -21.43
CA VAL A 22 -18.58 1.62 -22.20
C VAL A 22 -19.68 0.89 -21.45
N ASP A 23 -20.93 1.08 -21.90
CA ASP A 23 -22.12 0.49 -21.28
C ASP A 23 -22.24 0.79 -19.77
N GLY A 24 -21.94 2.01 -19.35
CA GLY A 24 -21.95 2.43 -17.93
C GLY A 24 -20.70 2.02 -17.13
N VAL A 25 -19.69 1.44 -17.79
CA VAL A 25 -18.39 1.11 -17.18
C VAL A 25 -17.36 2.14 -17.60
N PRO A 26 -16.74 2.87 -16.66
CA PRO A 26 -15.67 3.81 -16.99
C PRO A 26 -14.39 3.05 -17.36
N VAL A 27 -13.87 3.33 -18.56
CA VAL A 27 -12.64 2.73 -19.10
C VAL A 27 -11.60 3.83 -19.35
N THR A 28 -10.36 3.59 -18.92
CA THR A 28 -9.22 4.49 -19.18
C THR A 28 -8.15 3.77 -20.00
N PHE A 29 -7.62 4.44 -21.00
CA PHE A 29 -6.51 3.98 -21.83
C PHE A 29 -5.22 4.68 -21.41
N TRP A 30 -4.15 3.90 -21.42
CA TRP A 30 -2.83 4.32 -20.97
C TRP A 30 -1.80 3.96 -22.04
N ARG A 31 -0.73 4.76 -22.14
CA ARG A 31 0.42 4.40 -22.97
C ARG A 31 1.09 3.16 -22.36
N ALA A 32 1.25 2.13 -23.18
CA ALA A 32 2.00 0.94 -22.78
C ALA A 32 3.43 1.33 -22.41
N LEU A 33 3.92 0.81 -21.28
CA LEU A 33 5.30 0.96 -20.89
C LEU A 33 6.20 0.06 -21.76
N PRO A 34 7.51 0.37 -21.89
CA PRO A 34 8.48 -0.57 -22.41
C PRO A 34 8.47 -1.90 -21.64
N PRO A 35 9.12 -2.97 -22.14
CA PRO A 35 9.35 -4.17 -21.35
C PRO A 35 9.92 -3.82 -19.96
N HIS A 36 9.27 -4.34 -18.92
CA HIS A 36 9.56 -3.98 -17.54
C HIS A 36 9.38 -5.16 -16.59
N ARG A 37 9.96 -5.04 -15.41
CA ARG A 37 9.84 -5.97 -14.28
C ARG A 37 9.56 -5.20 -12.99
N GLU A 38 9.15 -5.90 -11.93
CA GLU A 38 9.08 -5.30 -10.60
C GLU A 38 10.42 -4.64 -10.25
N ALA A 39 10.35 -3.41 -9.74
CA ALA A 39 11.56 -2.68 -9.36
C ALA A 39 12.20 -3.34 -8.13
N ALA A 40 13.54 -3.36 -8.08
CA ALA A 40 14.24 -3.76 -6.87
C ALA A 40 13.96 -2.77 -5.73
N ASP A 41 14.09 -3.22 -4.47
CA ASP A 41 13.77 -2.39 -3.30
C ASP A 41 14.57 -1.07 -3.25
N ARG A 42 15.83 -1.11 -3.66
CA ARG A 42 16.67 0.09 -3.84
C ARG A 42 16.08 1.08 -4.87
N GLN A 43 15.55 0.57 -5.97
CA GLN A 43 14.93 1.39 -7.03
C GLN A 43 13.60 1.99 -6.57
N LEU A 44 12.78 1.18 -5.89
CA LEU A 44 11.54 1.64 -5.24
C LEU A 44 11.82 2.78 -4.25
N ALA A 45 12.79 2.60 -3.34
CA ALA A 45 13.21 3.65 -2.41
C ALA A 45 13.63 4.94 -3.11
N GLY A 46 14.43 4.83 -4.18
CA GLY A 46 14.85 5.98 -4.98
C GLY A 46 13.67 6.71 -5.64
N ALA A 47 12.70 5.97 -6.18
CA ALA A 47 11.49 6.55 -6.76
C ALA A 47 10.62 7.26 -5.72
N LEU A 48 10.43 6.65 -4.54
CA LEU A 48 9.69 7.25 -3.43
C LEU A 48 10.36 8.50 -2.89
N ARG A 49 11.69 8.49 -2.75
CA ARG A 49 12.43 9.68 -2.31
C ARG A 49 12.22 10.86 -3.26
N ARG A 50 12.25 10.61 -4.58
CA ARG A 50 11.98 11.64 -5.59
C ARG A 50 10.53 12.10 -5.56
N LEU A 51 9.59 11.18 -5.40
CA LEU A 51 8.17 11.46 -5.28
C LEU A 51 7.86 12.37 -4.09
N HIS A 52 8.35 12.00 -2.90
CA HIS A 52 8.06 12.71 -1.65
C HIS A 52 8.74 14.09 -1.58
N ALA A 53 9.72 14.35 -2.45
CA ALA A 53 10.38 15.65 -2.59
C ALA A 53 9.67 16.59 -3.58
N LEU A 54 8.59 16.16 -4.24
CA LEU A 54 7.85 17.01 -5.16
C LEU A 54 6.94 17.99 -4.42
N ASP A 55 6.90 19.23 -4.89
CA ASP A 55 5.86 20.19 -4.50
C ASP A 55 4.49 19.71 -4.98
N PRO A 56 3.44 19.73 -4.15
CA PRO A 56 2.09 19.40 -4.57
C PRO A 56 1.64 20.18 -5.81
N PRO A 57 0.75 19.61 -6.65
CA PRO A 57 0.22 20.31 -7.82
C PRO A 57 -0.47 21.63 -7.42
N GLY A 58 -0.14 22.71 -8.12
CA GLY A 58 -0.78 24.03 -7.91
C GLY A 58 -2.09 24.22 -8.69
N ASP A 59 -2.35 23.37 -9.69
CA ASP A 59 -3.51 23.43 -10.59
C ASP A 59 -4.69 22.57 -10.16
N PHE A 60 -4.50 21.64 -9.21
CA PHE A 60 -5.56 20.81 -8.63
C PHE A 60 -5.16 20.33 -7.24
N ALA A 61 -6.13 19.95 -6.41
CA ALA A 61 -5.87 19.37 -5.11
C ALA A 61 -5.73 17.85 -5.20
N LEU A 62 -4.72 17.29 -4.53
CA LEU A 62 -4.66 15.86 -4.25
C LEU A 62 -5.64 15.52 -3.12
N PRO A 63 -6.29 14.35 -3.16
CA PRO A 63 -7.07 13.89 -2.02
C PRO A 63 -6.15 13.66 -0.82
N GLU A 64 -6.69 13.84 0.39
CA GLU A 64 -6.00 13.41 1.60
C GLU A 64 -5.85 11.88 1.61
N LEU A 65 -4.74 11.40 2.15
CA LEU A 65 -4.51 9.99 2.34
C LEU A 65 -5.65 9.38 3.16
N ALA A 66 -6.23 8.29 2.66
CA ALA A 66 -7.31 7.55 3.31
C ALA A 66 -6.85 6.11 3.67
N PRO A 67 -6.14 5.90 4.80
CA PRO A 67 -5.56 4.60 5.17
C PRO A 67 -6.59 3.51 5.41
N PHE A 68 -7.84 3.86 5.72
CA PHE A 68 -8.90 2.93 6.09
C PHE A 68 -9.92 2.67 4.97
N VAL A 69 -9.72 3.27 3.80
CA VAL A 69 -10.66 3.15 2.68
C VAL A 69 -10.93 1.67 2.34
N ARG A 70 -12.22 1.31 2.26
CA ARG A 70 -12.77 -0.04 2.04
C ARG A 70 -12.50 -1.09 3.13
N VAL A 71 -11.79 -0.77 4.22
CA VAL A 71 -11.47 -1.77 5.27
C VAL A 71 -12.73 -2.24 5.98
N ARG A 72 -13.58 -1.31 6.42
CA ARG A 72 -14.88 -1.60 7.03
C ARG A 72 -15.77 -2.45 6.11
N ASP A 73 -15.98 -2.00 4.87
CA ASP A 73 -16.82 -2.70 3.90
C ASP A 73 -16.33 -4.14 3.65
N ARG A 74 -15.01 -4.34 3.56
CA ARG A 74 -14.41 -5.67 3.40
C ARG A 74 -14.64 -6.56 4.62
N ILE A 75 -14.49 -6.00 5.82
CA ILE A 75 -14.80 -6.71 7.06
C ILE A 75 -16.27 -7.12 7.02
N GLU A 76 -17.20 -6.17 6.84
CA GLU A 76 -18.66 -6.38 6.81
C GLU A 76 -19.13 -7.37 5.73
N ALA A 77 -18.54 -7.33 4.54
CA ALA A 77 -18.88 -8.24 3.45
C ALA A 77 -18.19 -9.62 3.57
N ALA A 78 -17.27 -9.83 4.52
CA ALA A 78 -16.51 -11.08 4.61
C ALA A 78 -17.44 -12.28 4.89
N PRO A 79 -17.54 -13.25 3.96
CA PRO A 79 -18.60 -14.27 3.99
C PRO A 79 -18.39 -15.39 5.01
N THR A 80 -17.16 -15.55 5.52
CA THR A 80 -16.77 -16.68 6.38
C THR A 80 -16.40 -16.27 7.81
N VAL A 81 -16.60 -14.99 8.15
CA VAL A 81 -16.24 -14.42 9.45
C VAL A 81 -17.42 -14.54 10.40
N SER A 82 -17.17 -15.10 11.59
CA SER A 82 -18.17 -15.22 12.65
C SER A 82 -18.62 -13.84 13.14
N ALA A 83 -19.80 -13.73 13.75
CA ALA A 83 -20.26 -12.46 14.32
C ALA A 83 -19.29 -11.91 15.38
N ALA A 84 -18.70 -12.79 16.20
CA ALA A 84 -17.73 -12.41 17.23
C ALA A 84 -16.42 -11.91 16.64
N ASP A 85 -15.91 -12.55 15.59
CA ASP A 85 -14.69 -12.10 14.91
C ASP A 85 -14.90 -10.80 14.16
N ARG A 86 -16.08 -10.62 13.55
CA ARG A 86 -16.48 -9.36 12.91
C ARG A 86 -16.51 -8.22 13.92
N ALA A 87 -17.15 -8.42 15.07
CA ALA A 87 -17.19 -7.42 16.13
C ALA A 87 -15.77 -7.07 16.63
N TRP A 88 -14.90 -8.07 16.78
CA TRP A 88 -13.51 -7.85 17.16
C TRP A 88 -12.73 -7.05 16.10
N LEU A 89 -12.85 -7.39 14.82
CA LEU A 89 -12.20 -6.68 13.71
C LEU A 89 -12.65 -5.22 13.62
N LEU A 90 -13.95 -4.95 13.81
CA LEU A 90 -14.48 -3.59 13.80
C LEU A 90 -14.01 -2.79 15.02
N GLY A 91 -13.86 -3.43 16.19
CA GLY A 91 -13.25 -2.80 17.37
C GLY A 91 -11.77 -2.49 17.14
N TYR A 92 -11.02 -3.41 16.52
CA TYR A 92 -9.61 -3.20 16.19
C TYR A 92 -9.43 -2.10 15.12
N LEU A 93 -10.33 -2.03 14.14
CA LEU A 93 -10.38 -0.92 13.18
C LEU A 93 -10.57 0.43 13.90
N ALA A 94 -11.53 0.53 14.81
CA ALA A 94 -11.78 1.76 15.56
C ALA A 94 -10.59 2.18 16.44
N ASP A 95 -9.91 1.21 17.07
CA ASP A 95 -8.65 1.44 17.80
C ASP A 95 -7.56 2.02 16.89
N LEU A 96 -7.38 1.44 15.70
CA LEU A 96 -6.41 1.93 14.72
C LEU A 96 -6.75 3.32 14.18
N GLU A 97 -8.03 3.61 13.95
CA GLU A 97 -8.50 4.94 13.56
C GLU A 97 -8.15 5.99 14.63
N ALA A 98 -8.35 5.66 15.92
CA ALA A 98 -7.97 6.53 17.03
C ALA A 98 -6.45 6.71 17.14
N ARG A 99 -5.66 5.63 17.03
CA ARG A 99 -4.19 5.71 17.03
C ARG A 99 -3.64 6.48 15.83
N TYR A 100 -4.30 6.40 14.68
CA TYR A 100 -3.90 7.14 13.48
C TYR A 100 -4.11 8.65 13.64
N ALA A 101 -5.21 9.06 14.27
CA ALA A 101 -5.50 10.46 14.54
C ALA A 101 -4.45 11.12 15.46
N GLU A 102 -3.82 10.33 16.33
CA GLU A 102 -2.80 10.75 17.31
C GLU A 102 -1.37 10.38 16.88
N LEU A 103 -1.11 10.22 15.58
CA LEU A 103 0.24 9.89 15.11
C LEU A 103 1.25 10.96 15.55
N PRO A 104 2.44 10.54 16.03
CA PRO A 104 3.49 11.48 16.38
C PRO A 104 4.01 12.21 15.13
N GLY A 105 4.71 13.32 15.32
CA GLY A 105 5.38 14.02 14.23
C GLY A 105 6.39 13.11 13.52
N GLY A 106 6.48 13.25 12.19
CA GLY A 106 7.39 12.49 11.33
C GLY A 106 8.05 13.39 10.28
N LEU A 107 8.34 12.83 9.11
CA LEU A 107 8.74 13.53 7.92
C LEU A 107 7.67 14.58 7.52
N PRO A 108 8.08 15.68 6.87
CA PRO A 108 7.13 16.63 6.33
C PRO A 108 6.11 15.94 5.42
N ALA A 109 4.82 16.18 5.68
CA ALA A 109 3.77 15.69 4.82
C ALA A 109 3.95 16.22 3.40
N GLY A 110 3.66 15.38 2.41
CA GLY A 110 3.88 15.69 1.02
C GLY A 110 3.05 14.81 0.11
N VAL A 111 3.49 14.69 -1.13
CA VAL A 111 2.85 13.80 -2.10
C VAL A 111 3.26 12.37 -1.81
N VAL A 112 2.28 11.46 -1.74
CA VAL A 112 2.47 10.02 -1.55
C VAL A 112 1.77 9.23 -2.65
N HIS A 113 2.32 8.08 -3.00
CA HIS A 113 1.69 7.14 -3.90
C HIS A 113 0.42 6.55 -3.29
N GLY A 114 0.42 6.31 -1.97
CA GLY A 114 -0.70 5.72 -1.24
C GLY A 114 -0.79 4.20 -1.33
N ASP A 115 -0.08 3.57 -2.28
CA ASP A 115 0.02 2.12 -2.45
C ASP A 115 1.35 1.66 -3.05
N ALA A 116 2.45 2.24 -2.59
CA ALA A 116 3.78 1.92 -3.09
C ALA A 116 4.29 0.55 -2.58
N TRP A 117 3.94 -0.52 -3.28
CA TRP A 117 4.57 -1.84 -3.11
C TRP A 117 5.22 -2.28 -4.42
N ALA A 118 6.06 -3.33 -4.38
CA ALA A 118 6.91 -3.74 -5.50
C ALA A 118 6.19 -4.00 -6.85
N GLY A 119 4.89 -4.29 -6.84
CA GLY A 119 4.09 -4.45 -8.07
C GLY A 119 3.57 -3.13 -8.67
N ASN A 120 3.56 -2.05 -7.89
CA ASN A 120 3.11 -0.72 -8.34
C ASN A 120 4.28 0.20 -8.73
N VAL A 121 5.51 -0.30 -8.67
CA VAL A 121 6.70 0.39 -9.15
C VAL A 121 7.53 -0.59 -9.99
N VAL A 122 7.71 -0.25 -11.25
CA VAL A 122 8.35 -1.14 -12.23
C VAL A 122 9.58 -0.49 -12.84
N ALA A 123 10.60 -1.29 -13.14
CA ALA A 123 11.81 -0.84 -13.82
C ALA A 123 11.83 -1.39 -15.24
N ASP A 124 12.11 -0.52 -16.22
CA ASP A 124 12.43 -0.96 -17.58
C ASP A 124 13.91 -1.34 -17.72
N ASP A 125 14.26 -1.93 -18.86
CA ASP A 125 15.62 -2.37 -19.16
C ASP A 125 16.62 -1.22 -19.37
N ASP A 126 16.12 -0.01 -19.63
CA ASP A 126 16.92 1.22 -19.73
C ASP A 126 17.20 1.85 -18.34
N GLY A 127 16.66 1.27 -17.27
CA GLY A 127 16.88 1.69 -15.89
C GLY A 127 15.92 2.78 -15.40
N SER A 128 14.91 3.15 -16.18
CA SER A 128 13.84 4.05 -15.71
C SER A 128 12.91 3.31 -14.76
N VAL A 129 12.54 3.99 -13.67
CA VAL A 129 11.64 3.45 -12.65
C VAL A 129 10.30 4.18 -12.75
N TRP A 130 9.26 3.46 -13.11
CA TRP A 130 7.92 3.96 -13.40
C TRP A 130 6.97 3.69 -12.24
N LEU A 131 6.23 4.72 -11.83
CA LEU A 131 5.07 4.56 -10.94
C LEU A 131 3.85 4.15 -11.77
N VAL A 132 3.14 3.11 -11.31
CA VAL A 132 1.90 2.63 -11.92
C VAL A 132 0.78 2.67 -10.87
N ASP A 133 -0.47 2.41 -11.26
CA ASP A 133 -1.60 2.28 -10.32
C ASP A 133 -1.79 3.50 -9.39
N LEU A 134 -2.05 4.66 -10.01
CA LEU A 134 -2.13 5.96 -9.33
C LEU A 134 -3.49 6.23 -8.64
N GLU A 135 -4.34 5.23 -8.46
CA GLU A 135 -5.70 5.42 -7.90
C GLU A 135 -5.70 5.89 -6.42
N ARG A 136 -4.63 5.61 -5.68
CA ARG A 136 -4.46 6.00 -4.26
C ARG A 136 -3.56 7.22 -4.06
N PHE A 137 -3.13 7.83 -5.15
CA PHE A 137 -2.19 8.93 -5.13
C PHE A 137 -2.80 10.12 -4.37
N SER A 138 -2.10 10.60 -3.34
CA SER A 138 -2.69 11.47 -2.31
C SER A 138 -1.66 12.39 -1.66
N ALA A 139 -2.13 13.31 -0.82
CA ALA A 139 -1.30 14.07 0.11
C ALA A 139 -1.33 13.41 1.49
N GLY A 140 -0.17 13.23 2.12
CA GLY A 140 -0.06 12.57 3.42
C GLY A 140 1.38 12.37 3.91
N PRO A 141 1.55 11.63 5.01
CA PRO A 141 2.88 11.32 5.56
C PRO A 141 3.63 10.32 4.65
N PRO A 142 4.86 10.65 4.19
CA PRO A 142 5.75 9.74 3.46
C PRO A 142 5.89 8.34 4.07
N GLU A 143 5.83 8.25 5.40
CA GLU A 143 5.91 7.01 6.17
C GLU A 143 4.87 5.98 5.74
N TRP A 144 3.71 6.42 5.23
CA TRP A 144 2.68 5.50 4.73
C TRP A 144 3.16 4.64 3.56
N ASP A 145 3.96 5.21 2.67
CA ASP A 145 4.56 4.48 1.55
C ASP A 145 5.74 3.64 2.03
N LEU A 146 6.58 4.15 2.93
CA LEU A 146 7.74 3.42 3.47
C LEU A 146 7.33 2.17 4.25
N VAL A 147 6.24 2.26 5.02
CA VAL A 147 5.74 1.13 5.82
C VAL A 147 5.35 -0.06 4.94
N SER A 148 4.93 0.16 3.69
CA SER A 148 4.64 -0.94 2.74
C SER A 148 5.84 -1.86 2.53
N THR A 149 7.06 -1.31 2.51
CA THR A 149 8.28 -2.11 2.43
C THR A 149 8.66 -2.68 3.79
N ALA A 150 8.56 -1.89 4.86
CA ALA A 150 8.88 -2.37 6.21
C ALA A 150 8.04 -3.58 6.63
N VAL A 151 6.73 -3.61 6.32
CA VAL A 151 5.87 -4.77 6.65
C VAL A 151 6.26 -6.05 5.92
N ARG A 152 6.93 -5.96 4.76
CA ARG A 152 7.48 -7.14 4.08
C ARG A 152 8.55 -7.82 4.91
N MET A 153 9.36 -7.06 5.63
CA MET A 153 10.34 -7.59 6.58
C MET A 153 9.68 -7.95 7.91
N THR A 154 8.97 -7.01 8.53
CA THR A 154 8.53 -7.16 9.92
C THR A 154 7.37 -8.12 10.08
N SER A 155 6.50 -8.26 9.09
CA SER A 155 5.19 -8.91 9.24
C SER A 155 4.99 -10.05 8.26
N PHE A 156 5.38 -9.87 7.00
CA PHE A 156 5.13 -10.83 5.93
C PHE A 156 6.31 -11.76 5.65
N GLY A 157 7.52 -11.46 6.13
CA GLY A 157 8.70 -12.30 5.93
C GLY A 157 9.13 -12.47 4.45
N THR A 158 8.74 -11.53 3.58
CA THR A 158 9.07 -11.54 2.14
C THR A 158 10.22 -10.59 1.77
N LEU A 159 10.85 -9.98 2.78
CA LEU A 159 12.06 -9.18 2.66
C LEU A 159 12.96 -9.47 3.86
N ASP A 160 14.25 -9.68 3.64
CA ASP A 160 15.21 -9.88 4.71
C ASP A 160 15.78 -8.55 5.22
N ALA A 161 16.52 -8.60 6.33
CA ALA A 161 17.10 -7.41 6.93
C ALA A 161 18.13 -6.71 6.02
N ALA A 162 18.85 -7.46 5.18
CA ALA A 162 19.82 -6.89 4.24
C ALA A 162 19.12 -6.07 3.16
N GLY A 163 18.09 -6.62 2.52
CA GLY A 163 17.28 -5.92 1.52
C GLY A 163 16.54 -4.71 2.10
N TYR A 164 16.03 -4.82 3.34
CA TYR A 164 15.43 -3.67 4.02
C TYR A 164 16.47 -2.57 4.35
N ALA A 165 17.68 -2.94 4.74
CA ALA A 165 18.76 -1.98 4.95
C ALA A 165 19.16 -1.25 3.65
N GLU A 166 19.18 -1.94 2.51
CA GLU A 166 19.40 -1.31 1.20
C GLU A 166 18.30 -0.31 0.83
N PHE A 167 17.03 -0.66 1.09
CA PHE A 167 15.90 0.24 0.92
C PHE A 167 16.08 1.51 1.77
N CYS A 168 16.37 1.34 3.06
CA CYS A 168 16.58 2.46 4.00
C CYS A 168 17.75 3.35 3.58
N ALA A 169 18.87 2.76 3.14
CA ALA A 169 20.04 3.50 2.68
C ALA A 169 19.74 4.30 1.39
N ALA A 170 18.94 3.76 0.49
CA ALA A 170 18.56 4.44 -0.75
C ALA A 170 17.55 5.57 -0.54
N TYR A 171 16.60 5.38 0.37
CA TYR A 171 15.61 6.41 0.71
C TYR A 171 16.19 7.48 1.65
N GLY A 172 17.02 7.08 2.62
CA GLY A 172 17.64 7.93 3.62
C GLY A 172 16.88 8.02 4.96
N HIS A 173 15.94 7.11 5.21
CA HIS A 173 15.15 7.06 6.44
C HIS A 173 14.72 5.62 6.71
N ASP A 174 14.87 5.17 7.96
CA ASP A 174 14.31 3.91 8.44
C ASP A 174 13.01 4.20 9.20
N VAL A 175 11.88 3.86 8.59
CA VAL A 175 10.57 4.11 9.20
C VAL A 175 10.34 3.27 10.45
N THR A 176 11.05 2.16 10.65
CA THR A 176 10.89 1.31 11.84
C THR A 176 11.42 1.96 13.12
N CYS A 177 12.30 2.96 13.00
CA CYS A 177 12.80 3.74 14.12
C CYS A 177 11.85 4.87 14.55
N TRP A 178 10.79 5.15 13.78
CA TRP A 178 9.83 6.20 14.08
C TRP A 178 8.73 5.71 15.01
N ALA A 179 8.35 6.53 15.99
CA ALA A 179 7.38 6.15 17.03
C ALA A 179 5.98 5.80 16.50
N GLY A 180 5.59 6.31 15.33
CA GLY A 180 4.31 5.98 14.69
C GLY A 180 4.33 4.70 13.84
N PHE A 181 5.48 4.04 13.71
CA PHE A 181 5.67 2.87 12.85
C PHE A 181 4.66 1.76 13.14
N GLU A 182 4.50 1.41 14.43
CA GLU A 182 3.66 0.28 14.81
C GLU A 182 2.20 0.50 14.44
N THR A 183 1.70 1.73 14.61
CA THR A 183 0.34 2.09 14.17
C THR A 183 0.18 1.89 12.67
N LEU A 184 1.09 2.41 11.84
CA LEU A 184 0.99 2.25 10.38
C LEU A 184 1.18 0.78 9.93
N ARG A 185 2.09 0.04 10.58
CA ARG A 185 2.30 -1.40 10.37
C ARG A 185 1.00 -2.16 10.59
N ASP A 186 0.37 -1.93 11.75
CA ASP A 186 -0.88 -2.59 12.14
C ASP A 186 -2.03 -2.26 11.17
N ILE A 187 -2.12 -1.01 10.67
CA ILE A 187 -3.09 -0.62 9.64
C ILE A 187 -2.84 -1.40 8.34
N ARG A 188 -1.58 -1.50 7.87
CA ARG A 188 -1.24 -2.28 6.67
C ARG A 188 -1.57 -3.76 6.84
N GLU A 189 -1.33 -4.33 8.02
CA GLU A 189 -1.71 -5.70 8.33
C GLU A 189 -3.22 -5.92 8.33
N LEU A 190 -4.00 -5.00 8.92
CA LEU A 190 -5.46 -5.06 8.88
C LEU A 190 -5.99 -4.92 7.44
N ARG A 191 -5.41 -4.04 6.63
CA ARG A 191 -5.75 -3.92 5.20
C ARG A 191 -5.50 -5.24 4.46
N ALA A 192 -4.35 -5.86 4.66
CA ALA A 192 -4.02 -7.14 4.04
C ALA A 192 -4.90 -8.29 4.56
N CYS A 193 -5.27 -8.29 5.83
CA CYS A 193 -6.19 -9.28 6.41
C CYS A 193 -7.61 -9.10 5.85
N SER A 194 -8.17 -7.89 5.89
CA SER A 194 -9.53 -7.60 5.38
C SER A 194 -9.69 -7.93 3.89
N TYR A 195 -8.66 -7.67 3.08
CA TYR A 195 -8.64 -8.09 1.68
C TYR A 195 -8.72 -9.62 1.53
N MET A 196 -7.97 -10.37 2.33
CA MET A 196 -8.02 -11.83 2.32
C MET A 196 -9.38 -12.36 2.81
N LEU A 197 -9.98 -11.74 3.84
CA LEU A 197 -11.30 -12.09 4.37
C LEU A 197 -12.41 -11.92 3.33
N GLN A 198 -12.36 -10.86 2.52
CA GLN A 198 -13.31 -10.62 1.42
C GLN A 198 -13.32 -11.77 0.40
N HIS A 199 -12.17 -12.42 0.18
CA HIS A 199 -12.02 -13.48 -0.80
C HIS A 199 -12.04 -14.90 -0.21
N ALA A 200 -12.24 -15.04 1.11
CA ALA A 200 -12.23 -16.32 1.82
C ALA A 200 -13.30 -17.32 1.34
N GLY A 201 -14.30 -16.87 0.58
CA GLY A 201 -15.30 -17.73 -0.06
C GLY A 201 -14.82 -18.47 -1.32
N ARG A 202 -13.69 -18.07 -1.92
CA ARG A 202 -13.25 -18.58 -3.23
C ARG A 202 -12.68 -20.00 -3.21
N SER A 203 -12.03 -20.41 -2.12
CA SER A 203 -11.43 -21.73 -1.98
C SER A 203 -11.18 -22.10 -0.51
N ALA A 204 -10.96 -23.39 -0.23
CA ALA A 204 -10.56 -23.84 1.10
C ALA A 204 -9.21 -23.23 1.53
N ALA A 205 -8.27 -23.07 0.60
CA ALA A 205 -6.98 -22.43 0.87
C ALA A 205 -7.14 -20.94 1.23
N ALA A 206 -7.98 -20.21 0.49
CA ALA A 206 -8.28 -18.80 0.78
C ALA A 206 -8.94 -18.64 2.16
N ARG A 207 -9.86 -19.55 2.51
CA ARG A 207 -10.49 -19.57 3.84
C ARG A 207 -9.48 -19.82 4.95
N ALA A 208 -8.60 -20.82 4.79
CA ALA A 208 -7.58 -21.15 5.77
C ALA A 208 -6.61 -19.98 5.98
N GLU A 209 -6.16 -19.35 4.89
CA GLU A 209 -5.31 -18.16 4.96
C GLU A 209 -6.02 -16.98 5.65
N ALA A 210 -7.28 -16.72 5.33
CA ALA A 210 -8.04 -15.64 5.98
C ALA A 210 -8.17 -15.85 7.51
N GLN A 211 -8.46 -17.07 7.94
CA GLN A 211 -8.54 -17.43 9.36
C GLN A 211 -7.18 -17.38 10.07
N TRP A 212 -6.12 -17.77 9.35
CA TRP A 212 -4.75 -17.64 9.83
C TRP A 212 -4.37 -16.17 10.10
N ARG A 213 -4.61 -15.28 9.13
CA ARG A 213 -4.33 -13.85 9.28
C ARG A 213 -5.10 -13.22 10.44
N LEU A 214 -6.37 -13.58 10.60
CA LEU A 214 -7.16 -13.13 11.75
C LEU A 214 -6.55 -13.61 13.07
N SER A 215 -6.13 -14.88 13.16
CA SER A 215 -5.50 -15.43 14.37
C SER A 215 -4.18 -14.72 14.71
N CYS A 216 -3.38 -14.37 13.69
CA CYS A 216 -2.18 -13.55 13.83
C CYS A 216 -2.47 -12.17 14.42
N LEU A 217 -3.43 -11.42 13.87
CA LEU A 217 -3.81 -10.11 14.39
C LEU A 217 -4.31 -10.18 15.85
N ARG A 218 -4.88 -11.32 16.25
CA ARG A 218 -5.36 -11.56 17.62
C ARG A 218 -4.28 -12.02 18.60
N GLY A 219 -3.01 -12.11 18.17
CA GLY A 219 -1.91 -12.60 18.99
C GLY A 219 -2.00 -14.10 19.31
N ARG A 220 -2.77 -14.88 18.54
CA ARG A 220 -2.97 -16.33 18.77
C ARG A 220 -1.97 -17.22 18.03
N SER A 221 -1.07 -16.61 17.26
CA SER A 221 -0.21 -17.30 16.29
C SER A 221 1.29 -17.05 16.52
N GLY A 222 1.67 -16.58 17.70
CA GLY A 222 3.04 -16.19 18.01
C GLY A 222 3.47 -14.87 17.37
N ASP A 223 4.76 -14.59 17.45
CA ASP A 223 5.35 -13.34 17.01
C ASP A 223 5.49 -13.25 15.48
N ARG A 224 5.60 -12.03 14.98
CA ARG A 224 5.90 -11.75 13.58
C ARG A 224 7.36 -12.16 13.25
N PRO A 225 7.73 -12.42 11.98
CA PRO A 225 6.88 -12.41 10.78
C PRO A 225 6.04 -13.67 10.63
N TRP A 226 4.80 -13.50 10.17
CA TRP A 226 3.82 -14.60 10.05
C TRP A 226 3.82 -15.30 8.69
N ASN A 227 4.62 -14.83 7.73
CA ASN A 227 4.77 -15.44 6.40
C ASN A 227 3.44 -15.65 5.66
N TRP A 228 2.57 -14.63 5.68
CA TRP A 228 1.27 -14.65 5.01
C TRP A 228 1.40 -14.89 3.51
N ARG A 229 0.54 -15.74 2.97
CA ARG A 229 0.59 -16.17 1.56
C ARG A 229 -0.42 -15.40 0.73
N ARG A 230 -0.06 -15.04 -0.50
CA ARG A 230 -1.05 -14.62 -1.49
C ARG A 230 -1.77 -15.87 -2.01
N VAL A 231 -3.09 -15.93 -1.87
CA VAL A 231 -3.89 -17.10 -2.23
C VAL A 231 -5.02 -16.67 -3.17
N PHE A 232 -4.69 -16.30 -4.41
CA PHE A 232 -5.65 -16.09 -5.51
C PHE A 232 -5.00 -16.46 -6.83
#